data_AF-A0A453T4F3-F1
#
_entry.id   AF-A0A453T4F3-F1
#
_cell.length_a   1.000
_cell.length_b   1.000
_cell.length_c   1.000
_cell.angle_alpha   90.00
_cell.angle_beta   90.00
_cell.angle_gamma   90.00
#
_symmetry.space_group_name_H-M   'P 1'
#
loop_
_entity.id
_entity.type
_entity.pdbx_description
1 polymer ?
#
loop_
_entity_poly.entity_id
_entity_poly.type
_entity_poly.pdbx_seq_one_letter_code
_entity_poly.pdbx_strand_id
1 'polypeptide(L)'
;MMGPKYNGEHLHSVVKELLGDTRVSQTLKSIVIPTFDIKLLQPTIFSTYDARRDVSKDALLSDVCISTSAAPTYLPGHHFETKHENGKTRAFNLIDGGVAANNPTLVAMTHVSKQILMKNRHFFPVKPAEYGKFMVLSLGTGTAKVEEKFDAAKCSKWGLLGWLYKGGTTPIIDSFSQASADLVDIQASVLFQALHCDYDRRYLRIQDDELTGETASVDVSTMENLKRLIDVGKALLKRQVCKVNIETGKNEPDLERGTNEEELTHFARVLSEERKARSTCGE
;
A
#
# COMPACT_ATOMS: atom_id res chain seq x y z
N MET A 1 14.95 25.40 7.88
CA MET A 1 13.61 24.87 8.20
C MET A 1 13.77 23.87 9.33
N MET A 2 12.99 24.01 10.41
CA MET A 2 13.01 23.06 11.54
C MET A 2 11.63 22.42 11.63
N GLY A 3 11.58 21.08 11.64
CA GLY A 3 10.33 20.31 11.68
C GLY A 3 9.74 19.97 10.31
N PRO A 4 8.71 19.09 10.30
CA PRO A 4 7.97 18.69 9.10
C PRO A 4 7.07 19.82 8.55
N LYS A 5 6.60 19.68 7.31
CA LYS A 5 5.71 20.65 6.65
C LYS A 5 4.38 20.84 7.39
N TYR A 6 3.86 19.78 8.00
CA TYR A 6 2.61 19.77 8.75
C TYR A 6 2.86 19.25 10.17
N ASN A 7 2.17 19.81 11.17
CA ASN A 7 2.32 19.40 12.57
C ASN A 7 1.57 18.09 12.93
N GLY A 8 0.68 17.60 12.05
CA GLY A 8 -0.07 16.36 12.22
C GLY A 8 -1.25 16.43 13.21
N GLU A 9 -1.43 17.50 13.97
CA GLU A 9 -2.43 17.58 15.05
C GLU A 9 -3.86 17.35 14.55
N HIS A 10 -4.22 17.99 13.43
CA HIS A 10 -5.54 17.84 12.84
C HIS A 10 -5.80 16.42 12.33
N LEU A 11 -4.81 15.81 11.66
CA LEU A 11 -4.86 14.41 11.23
C LEU A 11 -5.09 13.49 12.42
N HIS A 12 -4.33 13.68 13.51
CA HIS A 12 -4.46 12.86 14.72
C HIS A 12 -5.86 13.00 15.33
N SER A 13 -6.40 14.22 15.39
CA SER A 13 -7.76 14.48 15.90
C SER A 13 -8.81 13.73 15.10
N VAL A 14 -8.82 13.88 13.77
CA VAL A 14 -9.80 13.24 12.88
C VAL A 14 -9.70 11.72 12.95
N VAL A 15 -8.49 11.16 12.91
CA VAL A 15 -8.28 9.70 12.96
C VAL A 15 -8.74 9.12 14.30
N LYS A 16 -8.45 9.80 15.42
CA LYS A 16 -8.90 9.36 16.75
C LYS A 16 -10.41 9.48 16.91
N GLU A 17 -11.02 10.54 16.39
CA GLU A 17 -12.48 10.72 16.40
C GLU A 17 -13.19 9.60 15.62
N LEU A 18 -12.71 9.27 14.41
CA LEU A 18 -13.32 8.27 13.55
C LEU A 18 -13.16 6.83 14.06
N LEU A 19 -12.01 6.52 14.67
CA LEU A 19 -11.66 5.14 15.05
C LEU A 19 -11.86 4.84 16.55
N GLY A 20 -11.96 5.88 17.38
CA GLY A 20 -12.08 5.76 18.83
C GLY A 20 -11.00 4.84 19.42
N ASP A 21 -11.45 3.96 20.32
CA ASP A 21 -10.60 2.99 21.01
C ASP A 21 -10.46 1.64 20.28
N THR A 22 -10.86 1.59 19.00
CA THR A 22 -10.80 0.35 18.21
C THR A 22 -9.35 -0.12 18.09
N ARG A 23 -9.10 -1.39 18.40
CA ARG A 23 -7.80 -2.04 18.28
C ARG A 23 -7.69 -2.89 17.01
N VAL A 24 -6.45 -3.18 16.60
CA VAL A 24 -6.15 -3.99 15.40
C VAL A 24 -6.81 -5.38 15.44
N SER A 25 -6.90 -6.01 16.62
CA SER A 25 -7.54 -7.32 16.79
C SER A 25 -9.05 -7.32 16.52
N GLN A 26 -9.69 -6.14 16.67
CA GLN A 26 -11.14 -5.93 16.58
C GLN A 26 -11.63 -5.66 15.14
N THR A 27 -10.74 -5.63 14.15
CA THR A 27 -11.14 -5.38 12.76
C THR A 27 -12.05 -6.49 12.21
N LEU A 28 -13.07 -6.08 11.44
CA LEU A 28 -14.06 -6.99 10.84
C LEU A 28 -13.46 -7.97 9.82
N LYS A 29 -12.37 -7.56 9.16
CA LYS A 29 -11.60 -8.35 8.20
C LYS A 29 -10.12 -8.32 8.57
N SER A 30 -9.36 -9.28 8.06
CA SER A 30 -7.90 -9.29 8.24
C SER A 30 -7.31 -8.08 7.54
N ILE A 31 -6.58 -7.27 8.28
CA ILE A 31 -5.80 -6.16 7.76
C ILE A 31 -4.30 -6.46 7.87
N VAL A 32 -3.51 -5.77 7.05
CA VAL A 32 -2.05 -5.78 7.05
C VAL A 32 -1.61 -4.34 6.73
N ILE A 33 -1.05 -3.65 7.71
CA ILE A 33 -0.67 -2.23 7.60
C ILE A 33 0.84 -2.12 7.86
N PRO A 34 1.65 -1.77 6.84
CA PRO A 34 3.07 -1.54 7.03
C PRO A 34 3.34 -0.20 7.71
N THR A 35 4.38 -0.17 8.54
CA THR A 35 5.00 1.03 9.11
C THR A 35 6.51 0.79 9.16
N PHE A 36 7.31 1.82 9.42
CA PHE A 36 8.75 1.66 9.62
C PHE A 36 9.16 2.18 10.99
N ASP A 37 9.80 1.33 11.82
CA ASP A 37 10.28 1.76 13.14
C ASP A 37 11.70 2.32 13.02
N ILE A 38 11.85 3.61 13.30
CA ILE A 38 13.13 4.33 13.14
C ILE A 38 14.13 4.03 14.26
N LYS A 39 13.69 3.47 15.38
CA LYS A 39 14.58 3.08 16.48
C LYS A 39 15.14 1.68 16.24
N LEU A 40 14.33 0.77 15.70
CA LEU A 40 14.75 -0.58 15.32
C LEU A 40 15.38 -0.63 13.92
N LEU A 41 15.14 0.39 13.09
CA LEU A 41 15.49 0.42 11.67
C LEU A 41 14.94 -0.80 10.91
N GLN A 42 13.68 -1.14 11.17
CA GLN A 42 13.00 -2.30 10.60
C GLN A 42 11.53 -1.99 10.27
N PRO A 43 10.96 -2.62 9.22
CA PRO A 43 9.53 -2.59 8.99
C PRO A 43 8.78 -3.20 10.18
N THR A 44 7.73 -2.52 10.63
CA THR A 44 6.78 -3.04 11.61
C THR A 44 5.43 -3.20 10.92
N ILE A 45 4.96 -4.44 10.81
CA ILE A 45 3.68 -4.75 10.17
C ILE A 45 2.62 -5.00 11.24
N PHE A 46 1.57 -4.19 11.25
CA PHE A 46 0.39 -4.43 12.07
C PHE A 46 -0.61 -5.28 11.29
N SER A 47 -1.03 -6.40 11.88
CA SER A 47 -2.04 -7.24 11.26
C SER A 47 -2.99 -7.82 12.29
N THR A 48 -4.23 -8.06 11.87
CA THR A 48 -5.26 -8.68 12.72
C THR A 48 -4.79 -10.03 13.26
N TYR A 49 -4.08 -10.81 12.45
CA TYR A 49 -3.60 -12.14 12.84
C TYR A 49 -2.51 -12.06 13.93
N ASP A 50 -1.53 -11.17 13.76
CA ASP A 50 -0.46 -11.01 14.74
C ASP A 50 -1.01 -10.37 16.03
N ALA A 51 -1.91 -9.38 15.93
CA ALA A 51 -2.55 -8.73 17.07
C ALA A 51 -3.40 -9.68 17.92
N ARG A 52 -4.09 -10.65 17.30
CA ARG A 52 -4.86 -11.69 18.02
C ARG A 52 -3.99 -12.75 18.71
N ARG A 53 -2.69 -12.81 18.41
CA ARG A 53 -1.75 -13.81 18.94
C ARG A 53 -0.73 -13.22 19.92
N ASP A 54 -0.45 -11.93 19.82
CA ASP A 54 0.50 -11.22 20.64
C ASP A 54 -0.12 -9.87 21.03
N VAL A 55 -0.54 -9.75 22.29
CA VAL A 55 -1.20 -8.55 22.82
C VAL A 55 -0.32 -7.30 22.69
N SER A 56 1.01 -7.45 22.62
CA SER A 56 1.91 -6.31 22.40
C SER A 56 1.83 -5.74 20.98
N LYS A 57 1.20 -6.46 20.05
CA LYS A 57 0.93 -5.99 18.68
C LYS A 57 -0.50 -5.49 18.52
N ASP A 58 -1.34 -5.60 19.54
CA ASP A 58 -2.73 -5.14 19.50
C ASP A 58 -2.86 -3.64 19.84
N ALA A 59 -2.24 -2.81 19.00
CA ALA A 59 -2.28 -1.36 19.12
C ALA A 59 -3.67 -0.78 18.83
N LEU A 60 -3.90 0.47 19.24
CA LEU A 60 -5.04 1.24 18.75
C LEU A 60 -4.91 1.40 17.23
N LEU A 61 -6.00 1.19 16.51
CA LEU A 61 -6.03 1.33 15.06
C LEU A 61 -5.72 2.76 14.65
N SER A 62 -6.10 3.75 15.47
CA SER A 62 -5.75 5.15 15.28
C SER A 62 -4.25 5.41 15.32
N ASP A 63 -3.52 4.82 16.28
CA ASP A 63 -2.05 4.93 16.35
C ASP A 63 -1.39 4.30 15.11
N VAL A 64 -1.90 3.17 14.64
CA VAL A 64 -1.40 2.50 13.43
C VAL A 64 -1.67 3.34 12.18
N CYS A 65 -2.86 3.91 12.03
CA CYS A 65 -3.24 4.78 10.92
C CYS A 65 -2.43 6.07 10.88
N ILE A 66 -2.17 6.69 12.04
CA ILE A 66 -1.30 7.86 12.13
C ILE A 66 0.13 7.50 11.70
N SER A 67 0.64 6.36 12.21
CA SER A 67 2.00 5.90 11.92
C SER A 67 2.22 5.60 10.44
N THR A 68 1.30 4.86 9.81
CA THR A 68 1.45 4.48 8.38
C THR A 68 1.37 5.67 7.43
N SER A 69 0.84 6.81 7.86
CA SER A 69 0.72 8.04 7.06
C SER A 69 1.79 9.08 7.39
N ALA A 70 2.68 8.82 8.37
CA ALA A 70 3.66 9.78 8.86
C ALA A 70 4.86 9.92 7.90
N ALA A 71 4.62 10.44 6.70
CA ALA A 71 5.60 10.60 5.64
C ALA A 71 6.73 11.54 6.09
N PRO A 72 8.02 11.11 6.01
CA PRO A 72 9.15 11.97 6.33
C PRO A 72 9.09 13.29 5.57
N THR A 73 9.48 14.38 6.23
CA THR A 73 9.38 15.78 5.74
C THR A 73 7.96 16.37 5.69
N TYR A 74 6.91 15.56 5.61
CA TYR A 74 5.52 16.04 5.61
C TYR A 74 4.88 16.03 6.99
N LEU A 75 5.02 14.93 7.73
CA LEU A 75 4.37 14.72 9.02
C LEU A 75 5.41 14.26 10.07
N PRO A 76 5.19 14.54 11.36
CA PRO A 76 6.04 14.02 12.42
C PRO A 76 5.87 12.50 12.54
N GLY A 77 6.95 11.80 12.91
CA GLY A 77 6.84 10.40 13.31
C GLY A 77 5.95 10.24 14.54
N HIS A 78 5.33 9.07 14.68
CA HIS A 78 4.39 8.77 15.74
C HIS A 78 4.98 7.83 16.78
N HIS A 79 4.79 8.16 18.05
CA HIS A 79 5.24 7.36 19.17
C HIS A 79 4.05 6.94 20.04
N PHE A 80 3.99 5.67 20.36
CA PHE A 80 3.02 5.11 21.30
C PHE A 80 3.57 3.83 21.93
N GLU A 81 2.85 3.33 22.93
CA GLU A 81 3.24 2.16 23.69
C GLU A 81 2.10 1.14 23.77
N THR A 82 2.47 -0.14 23.77
CA THR A 82 1.60 -1.25 24.14
C THR A 82 2.23 -2.04 25.29
N LYS A 83 1.60 -3.14 25.69
CA LYS A 83 2.11 -4.02 26.75
C LYS A 83 2.28 -5.45 26.23
N HIS A 84 3.37 -6.08 26.63
CA HIS A 84 3.53 -7.53 26.56
C HIS A 84 2.62 -8.23 27.58
N GLU A 85 2.44 -9.55 27.43
CA GLU A 85 1.64 -10.36 28.37
C GLU A 85 2.14 -10.28 29.82
N ASN A 86 3.46 -10.15 30.01
CA ASN A 86 4.08 -9.97 31.32
C ASN A 86 3.96 -8.52 31.87
N GLY A 87 3.19 -7.66 31.20
CA GLY A 87 2.98 -6.26 31.57
C GLY A 87 4.10 -5.31 31.17
N LYS A 88 5.22 -5.79 30.63
CA LYS A 88 6.33 -4.94 30.17
C LYS A 88 5.89 -4.07 29.00
N THR A 89 6.26 -2.80 29.05
CA THR A 89 6.01 -1.83 27.97
C THR A 89 6.77 -2.20 26.70
N ARG A 90 6.09 -2.08 25.56
CA ARG A 90 6.67 -2.10 24.22
C ARG A 90 6.42 -0.75 23.56
N ALA A 91 7.50 -0.02 23.29
CA ALA A 91 7.43 1.26 22.61
C ALA A 91 7.57 1.09 21.10
N PHE A 92 6.85 1.93 20.35
CA PHE A 92 6.91 2.02 18.89
C PHE A 92 7.33 3.43 18.49
N ASN A 93 8.26 3.56 17.53
CA ASN A 93 8.74 4.85 17.03
C ASN A 93 8.61 4.85 15.52
N LEU A 94 7.42 5.16 15.01
CA LEU A 94 7.03 4.78 13.66
C LEU A 94 6.95 5.98 12.72
N ILE A 95 7.27 5.72 11.47
CA ILE A 95 7.01 6.59 10.32
C ILE A 95 6.27 5.79 9.24
N ASP A 96 5.95 6.50 8.15
CA ASP A 96 5.21 6.00 7.00
C ASP A 96 5.64 4.60 6.53
N GLY A 97 4.64 3.77 6.23
CA GLY A 97 4.83 2.43 5.68
C GLY A 97 5.46 2.43 4.30
N GLY A 98 5.32 3.50 3.52
CA GLY A 98 5.90 3.68 2.20
C GLY A 98 7.43 3.67 2.18
N VAL A 99 8.08 3.96 3.31
CA VAL A 99 9.52 3.79 3.49
C VAL A 99 9.93 2.31 3.37
N ALA A 100 9.04 1.39 3.75
CA ALA A 100 9.28 -0.05 3.69
C ALA A 100 8.58 -0.71 2.48
N ALA A 101 7.31 -0.38 2.26
CA ALA A 101 6.43 -1.04 1.30
C ALA A 101 5.38 -0.05 0.79
N ASN A 102 5.77 0.79 -0.17
CA ASN A 102 4.85 1.74 -0.82
C ASN A 102 3.77 1.06 -1.66
N ASN A 103 4.05 -0.17 -2.11
CA ASN A 103 3.06 -1.10 -2.63
C ASN A 103 2.98 -2.32 -1.67
N PRO A 104 1.96 -2.42 -0.81
CA PRO A 104 1.88 -3.50 0.18
C PRO A 104 1.40 -4.84 -0.39
N THR A 105 1.24 -4.98 -1.71
CA THR A 105 0.69 -6.20 -2.35
C THR A 105 1.44 -7.46 -1.90
N LEU A 106 2.77 -7.47 -2.01
CA LEU A 106 3.55 -8.63 -1.59
C LEU A 106 3.58 -8.80 -0.07
N VAL A 107 3.55 -7.72 0.71
CA VAL A 107 3.44 -7.80 2.18
C VAL A 107 2.14 -8.52 2.55
N ALA A 108 1.03 -8.17 1.91
CA ALA A 108 -0.26 -8.82 2.12
C ALA A 108 -0.22 -10.30 1.71
N MET A 109 0.33 -10.62 0.53
CA MET A 109 0.45 -11.99 0.04
C MET A 109 1.32 -12.86 0.95
N THR A 110 2.50 -12.38 1.34
CA THR A 110 3.38 -13.06 2.30
C THR A 110 2.68 -13.26 3.64
N HIS A 111 1.89 -12.28 4.09
CA HIS A 111 1.15 -12.41 5.34
C HIS A 111 0.06 -13.48 5.28
N VAL A 112 -0.68 -13.58 4.17
CA VAL A 112 -1.64 -14.67 3.95
C VAL A 112 -0.90 -16.02 3.92
N SER A 113 0.22 -16.12 3.20
CA SER A 113 1.05 -17.34 3.16
C SER A 113 1.56 -17.75 4.54
N LYS A 114 1.98 -16.79 5.38
CA LYS A 114 2.36 -17.02 6.79
C LYS A 114 1.20 -17.64 7.58
N GLN A 115 -0.02 -17.14 7.41
CA GLN A 115 -1.19 -17.67 8.12
C GLN A 115 -1.55 -19.10 7.67
N ILE A 116 -1.43 -19.39 6.37
CA ILE A 116 -1.62 -20.73 5.81
C ILE A 116 -0.58 -21.70 6.40
N LEU A 117 0.71 -21.33 6.38
CA LEU A 117 1.79 -22.12 6.95
C LEU A 117 1.57 -22.43 8.44
N MET A 118 1.05 -21.45 9.19
CA MET A 118 0.74 -21.57 10.61
C MET A 118 -0.60 -22.29 10.89
N LYS A 119 -1.19 -22.95 9.88
CA LYS A 119 -2.44 -23.75 9.97
C LYS A 119 -3.63 -22.97 10.54
N ASN A 120 -3.81 -21.71 10.14
CA ASN A 120 -4.99 -20.95 10.52
C ASN A 120 -6.26 -21.60 9.93
N ARG A 121 -7.22 -21.98 10.80
CA ARG A 121 -8.44 -22.74 10.44
C ARG A 121 -9.36 -22.05 9.43
N HIS A 122 -9.21 -20.75 9.21
CA HIS A 122 -9.99 -19.99 8.22
C HIS A 122 -9.49 -20.16 6.77
N PHE A 123 -8.32 -20.77 6.56
CA PHE A 123 -7.81 -21.09 5.24
C PHE A 123 -7.94 -22.59 4.98
N PHE A 124 -8.44 -22.95 3.78
CA PHE A 124 -8.42 -24.33 3.30
C PHE A 124 -6.98 -24.88 3.32
N PRO A 125 -6.77 -26.21 3.43
CA PRO A 125 -5.46 -26.81 3.28
C PRO A 125 -4.92 -26.56 1.87
N VAL A 126 -4.14 -25.49 1.76
CA VAL A 126 -3.43 -25.05 0.56
C VAL A 126 -1.94 -25.19 0.89
N LYS A 127 -1.11 -25.65 -0.06
CA LYS A 127 0.32 -25.75 0.23
C LYS A 127 0.88 -24.34 0.48
N PRO A 128 1.75 -24.13 1.49
CA PRO A 128 2.47 -22.87 1.62
C PRO A 128 3.20 -22.58 0.29
N ALA A 129 2.96 -21.41 -0.30
CA ALA A 129 3.39 -20.99 -1.65
C ALA A 129 2.52 -21.37 -2.86
N GLU A 130 1.31 -21.94 -2.67
CA GLU A 130 0.35 -22.11 -3.75
C GLU A 130 -0.46 -20.80 -3.97
N TYR A 131 0.23 -19.76 -4.46
CA TYR A 131 -0.39 -18.46 -4.78
C TYR A 131 -1.41 -18.55 -5.92
N GLY A 132 -1.51 -19.70 -6.61
CA GLY A 132 -2.50 -19.94 -7.67
C GLY A 132 -3.96 -19.85 -7.23
N LYS A 133 -4.25 -19.78 -5.93
CA LYS A 133 -5.61 -19.56 -5.41
C LYS A 133 -5.86 -18.12 -4.95
N PHE A 134 -4.86 -17.24 -5.08
CA PHE A 134 -4.98 -15.86 -4.65
C PHE A 134 -5.63 -15.05 -5.74
N MET A 135 -6.59 -14.22 -5.35
CA MET A 135 -7.18 -13.22 -6.22
C MET A 135 -6.87 -11.85 -5.61
N VAL A 136 -6.12 -11.03 -6.34
CA VAL A 136 -5.48 -9.82 -5.83
C VAL A 136 -5.86 -8.62 -6.69
N LEU A 137 -6.54 -7.66 -6.07
CA LEU A 137 -6.78 -6.32 -6.61
C LEU A 137 -5.80 -5.37 -5.93
N SER A 138 -4.92 -4.76 -6.72
CA SER A 138 -3.96 -3.76 -6.27
C SER A 138 -4.34 -2.40 -6.85
N LEU A 139 -4.57 -1.41 -5.99
CA LEU A 139 -4.95 -0.06 -6.39
C LEU A 139 -3.80 0.88 -6.07
N GLY A 140 -3.34 1.63 -7.06
CA GLY A 140 -2.37 2.70 -6.88
C GLY A 140 -3.02 4.06 -6.81
N THR A 141 -2.28 5.03 -6.29
CA THR A 141 -2.69 6.44 -6.20
C THR A 141 -2.20 7.27 -7.40
N GLY A 142 -1.70 6.59 -8.42
CA GLY A 142 -1.06 7.16 -9.58
C GLY A 142 0.37 7.63 -9.33
N THR A 143 1.09 7.88 -10.42
CA THR A 143 2.43 8.42 -10.45
C THR A 143 2.45 9.62 -11.38
N ALA A 144 3.36 10.55 -11.10
CA ALA A 144 3.57 11.67 -12.01
C ALA A 144 4.00 11.12 -13.37
N LYS A 145 3.43 11.67 -14.44
CA LYS A 145 3.92 11.47 -15.80
C LYS A 145 5.44 11.56 -15.78
N VAL A 146 6.10 10.50 -16.23
CA VAL A 146 7.57 10.41 -16.26
C VAL A 146 8.08 11.43 -17.27
N GLU A 147 8.09 12.69 -16.88
CA GLU A 147 8.68 13.79 -17.63
C GLU A 147 10.19 13.79 -17.37
N GLU A 148 10.90 12.69 -17.65
CA GLU A 148 12.37 12.58 -17.53
C GLU A 148 12.93 13.41 -16.35
N LYS A 149 12.30 13.27 -15.16
CA LYS A 149 12.25 14.35 -14.15
C LYS A 149 13.64 14.86 -13.76
N PHE A 150 14.62 13.98 -13.83
CA PHE A 150 15.98 14.22 -13.41
C PHE A 150 16.96 13.61 -14.41
N ASP A 151 17.84 14.46 -14.94
CA ASP A 151 18.96 14.05 -15.80
C ASP A 151 20.21 13.80 -14.94
N ALA A 152 20.94 12.71 -15.22
CA ALA A 152 22.11 12.32 -14.43
C ALA A 152 23.20 13.40 -14.43
N ALA A 153 23.41 14.11 -15.54
CA ALA A 153 24.38 15.20 -15.60
C ALA A 153 23.92 16.41 -14.77
N LYS A 154 22.62 16.71 -14.73
CA LYS A 154 22.04 17.73 -13.83
C LYS A 154 22.13 17.32 -12.35
N CYS A 155 21.90 16.05 -12.02
CA CYS A 155 21.96 15.53 -10.65
C CYS A 155 23.39 15.35 -10.12
N SER A 156 24.39 15.18 -10.99
CA SER A 156 25.81 15.06 -10.60
C SER A 156 26.33 16.26 -9.79
N LYS A 157 25.67 17.42 -9.93
CA LYS A 157 25.99 18.66 -9.20
C LYS A 157 25.23 18.79 -7.88
N TRP A 158 24.38 17.84 -7.53
CA TRP A 158 23.56 17.92 -6.33
C TRP A 158 24.34 17.40 -5.13
N GLY A 159 24.52 18.25 -4.13
CA GLY A 159 24.89 17.83 -2.78
C GLY A 159 23.66 17.37 -1.98
N LEU A 160 23.86 17.16 -0.68
CA LEU A 160 22.82 16.72 0.27
C LEU A 160 21.50 17.48 0.13
N LEU A 161 21.55 18.81 0.06
CA LEU A 161 20.35 19.65 -0.05
C LEU A 161 19.59 19.45 -1.37
N GLY A 162 20.31 19.22 -2.47
CA GLY A 162 19.67 19.01 -3.77
C GLY A 162 18.92 17.68 -3.84
N TRP A 163 19.46 16.64 -3.20
CA TRP A 163 18.81 15.33 -3.10
C TRP A 163 17.64 15.32 -2.11
N LEU A 164 17.73 16.10 -1.04
CA LEU A 164 16.65 16.21 -0.04
C LEU A 164 15.54 17.15 -0.47
N TYR A 165 15.84 18.22 -1.22
CA TYR A 165 14.85 19.20 -1.63
C TYR A 165 15.25 19.92 -2.92
N LYS A 166 14.46 19.72 -3.98
CA LYS A 166 14.66 20.39 -5.27
C LYS A 166 13.32 20.81 -5.87
N GLY A 167 13.12 22.11 -6.06
CA GLY A 167 11.93 22.62 -6.77
C GLY A 167 10.60 22.19 -6.15
N GLY A 168 10.53 22.06 -4.82
CA GLY A 168 9.32 21.62 -4.11
C GLY A 168 9.15 20.09 -4.00
N THR A 169 10.05 19.31 -4.58
CA THR A 169 10.06 17.83 -4.50
C THR A 169 11.14 17.33 -3.54
N THR A 170 11.04 16.05 -3.16
CA THR A 170 12.00 15.34 -2.32
C THR A 170 12.65 14.19 -3.11
N PRO A 171 13.60 14.47 -4.03
CA PRO A 171 14.00 13.51 -5.07
C PRO A 171 14.42 12.14 -4.57
N ILE A 172 15.16 12.07 -3.46
CA ILE A 172 15.62 10.78 -2.92
C ILE A 172 14.47 9.96 -2.30
N ILE A 173 13.52 10.62 -1.64
CA ILE A 173 12.34 9.96 -1.06
C ILE A 173 11.45 9.49 -2.20
N ASP A 174 11.19 10.34 -3.18
CA ASP A 174 10.35 10.01 -4.34
C ASP A 174 10.94 8.82 -5.12
N SER A 175 12.28 8.81 -5.30
CA SER A 175 12.98 7.72 -5.99
C SER A 175 12.86 6.39 -5.23
N PHE A 176 13.07 6.37 -3.92
CA PHE A 176 12.94 5.14 -3.12
C PHE A 176 11.49 4.67 -3.02
N SER A 177 10.53 5.58 -2.85
CA SER A 177 9.11 5.25 -2.80
C SER A 177 8.60 4.68 -4.13
N GLN A 178 9.01 5.29 -5.26
CA GLN A 178 8.67 4.80 -6.60
C GLN A 178 9.31 3.44 -6.87
N ALA A 179 10.62 3.30 -6.59
CA ALA A 179 11.32 2.03 -6.77
C ALA A 179 10.73 0.90 -5.91
N SER A 180 10.31 1.20 -4.67
CA SER A 180 9.62 0.24 -3.79
C SER A 180 8.28 -0.21 -4.40
N ALA A 181 7.52 0.70 -5.00
CA ALA A 181 6.24 0.37 -5.64
C ALA A 181 6.41 -0.48 -6.91
N ASP A 182 7.33 -0.07 -7.79
CA ASP A 182 7.59 -0.71 -9.08
C ASP A 182 8.17 -2.12 -8.91
N LEU A 183 9.14 -2.29 -7.99
CA LEU A 183 9.73 -3.60 -7.73
C LEU A 183 8.69 -4.60 -7.26
N VAL A 184 7.74 -4.18 -6.42
CA VAL A 184 6.65 -5.04 -5.95
C VAL A 184 5.70 -5.40 -7.08
N ASP A 185 5.39 -4.48 -7.99
CA ASP A 185 4.51 -4.74 -9.14
C ASP A 185 5.16 -5.73 -10.12
N ILE A 186 6.45 -5.54 -10.42
CA ILE A 186 7.24 -6.48 -11.23
C ILE A 186 7.26 -7.86 -10.56
N GLN A 187 7.60 -7.94 -9.27
CA GLN A 187 7.66 -9.20 -8.55
C GLN A 187 6.30 -9.91 -8.47
N ALA A 188 5.21 -9.17 -8.24
CA ALA A 188 3.86 -9.71 -8.25
C ALA A 188 3.51 -10.23 -9.64
N SER A 189 3.75 -9.44 -10.68
CA SER A 189 3.46 -9.81 -12.07
C SER A 189 4.24 -11.04 -12.50
N VAL A 190 5.55 -11.10 -12.23
CA VAL A 190 6.39 -12.29 -12.49
C VAL A 190 5.86 -13.52 -11.75
N LEU A 191 5.48 -13.37 -10.48
CA LEU A 191 4.94 -14.48 -9.68
C LEU A 191 3.62 -15.00 -10.25
N PHE A 192 2.69 -14.13 -10.63
CA PHE A 192 1.42 -14.54 -11.22
C PHE A 192 1.59 -15.14 -12.63
N GLN A 193 2.52 -14.62 -13.43
CA GLN A 193 2.87 -15.18 -14.73
C GLN A 193 3.49 -16.58 -14.61
N ALA A 194 4.48 -16.74 -13.73
CA ALA A 194 5.16 -18.01 -13.50
C ALA A 194 4.22 -19.11 -12.97
N LEU A 195 3.11 -18.72 -12.33
CA LEU A 195 2.10 -19.64 -11.82
C LEU A 195 0.95 -19.90 -12.80
N HIS A 196 1.08 -19.46 -14.07
CA HIS A 196 0.05 -19.53 -15.10
C HIS A 196 -1.30 -18.92 -14.66
N CYS A 197 -1.25 -17.93 -13.77
CA CYS A 197 -2.45 -17.28 -13.23
C CYS A 197 -2.96 -16.13 -14.11
N ASP A 198 -2.21 -15.74 -15.14
CA ASP A 198 -2.63 -14.71 -16.09
C ASP A 198 -3.90 -15.11 -16.84
N TYR A 199 -4.00 -16.39 -17.23
CA TYR A 199 -5.20 -16.94 -17.87
C TYR A 199 -6.46 -16.80 -17.01
N ASP A 200 -6.30 -16.84 -15.69
CA ASP A 200 -7.40 -16.80 -14.74
C ASP A 200 -7.71 -15.36 -14.26
N ARG A 201 -7.07 -14.33 -14.83
CA ARG A 201 -7.30 -12.90 -14.52
C ARG A 201 -7.26 -12.59 -13.02
N ARG A 202 -6.42 -13.32 -12.27
CA ARG A 202 -6.41 -13.30 -10.80
C ARG A 202 -5.66 -12.12 -10.19
N TYR A 203 -4.82 -11.45 -10.97
CA TYR A 203 -4.15 -10.21 -10.58
C TYR A 203 -4.67 -9.03 -11.41
N LEU A 204 -5.11 -7.98 -10.75
CA LEU A 204 -5.51 -6.73 -11.37
C LEU A 204 -4.83 -5.58 -10.64
N ARG A 205 -3.94 -4.87 -11.34
CA ARG A 205 -3.33 -3.61 -10.90
C ARG A 205 -4.01 -2.46 -11.64
N ILE A 206 -4.57 -1.51 -10.89
CA ILE A 206 -5.13 -0.27 -11.43
C ILE A 206 -4.23 0.87 -10.98
N GLN A 207 -3.63 1.56 -11.94
CA GLN A 207 -2.64 2.61 -11.73
C GLN A 207 -2.73 3.63 -12.87
N ASP A 208 -2.56 4.91 -12.55
CA ASP A 208 -2.40 5.98 -13.53
C ASP A 208 -0.96 6.49 -13.50
N ASP A 209 -0.23 6.45 -14.62
CA ASP A 209 1.17 6.89 -14.68
C ASP A 209 1.35 8.22 -15.43
N GLU A 210 0.29 9.02 -15.50
CA GLU A 210 0.22 10.23 -16.31
C GLU A 210 -0.27 11.45 -15.53
N LEU A 211 -0.19 11.43 -14.20
CA LEU A 211 -0.56 12.59 -13.38
C LEU A 211 0.34 13.79 -13.70
N THR A 212 -0.22 15.00 -13.72
CA THR A 212 0.52 16.22 -14.10
C THR A 212 0.16 17.39 -13.19
N GLY A 213 1.10 18.32 -13.01
CA GLY A 213 0.90 19.48 -12.14
C GLY A 213 0.54 19.08 -10.71
N GLU A 214 -0.49 19.71 -10.15
CA GLU A 214 -0.91 19.49 -8.76
C GLU A 214 -1.54 18.11 -8.52
N THR A 215 -2.04 17.41 -9.54
CA THR A 215 -2.61 16.06 -9.35
C THR A 215 -1.53 15.03 -9.05
N ALA A 216 -0.28 15.33 -9.40
CA ALA A 216 0.89 14.53 -9.04
C ALA A 216 1.46 14.87 -7.64
N SER A 217 0.91 15.87 -6.94
CA SER A 217 1.37 16.21 -5.59
C SER A 217 0.65 15.37 -4.54
N VAL A 218 1.38 14.98 -3.50
CA VAL A 218 0.88 14.16 -2.38
C VAL A 218 0.12 14.96 -1.33
N ASP A 219 0.24 16.30 -1.33
CA ASP A 219 -0.24 17.15 -0.23
C ASP A 219 -1.05 18.39 -0.67
N VAL A 220 -1.41 18.50 -1.95
CA VAL A 220 -2.26 19.58 -2.46
C VAL A 220 -3.73 19.22 -2.31
N SER A 221 -4.33 19.63 -1.19
CA SER A 221 -5.72 19.33 -0.82
C SER A 221 -6.73 20.43 -1.17
N THR A 222 -6.47 21.23 -2.20
CA THR A 222 -7.42 22.26 -2.65
C THR A 222 -8.67 21.60 -3.25
N MET A 223 -9.84 22.22 -3.09
CA MET A 223 -11.10 21.67 -3.63
C MET A 223 -11.04 21.47 -5.15
N GLU A 224 -10.30 22.32 -5.86
CA GLU A 224 -10.05 22.15 -7.30
C GLU A 224 -9.24 20.89 -7.57
N ASN A 225 -8.11 20.69 -6.87
CA ASN A 225 -7.28 19.52 -7.08
C ASN A 225 -8.00 18.21 -6.72
N LEU A 226 -8.76 18.21 -5.63
CA LEU A 226 -9.58 17.05 -5.23
C LEU A 226 -10.63 16.69 -6.29
N LYS A 227 -11.27 17.68 -6.93
CA LYS A 227 -12.19 17.43 -8.05
C LYS A 227 -11.46 16.87 -9.27
N ARG A 228 -10.29 17.40 -9.61
CA ARG A 228 -9.46 16.86 -10.70
C ARG A 228 -9.05 15.41 -10.44
N LEU A 229 -8.69 15.04 -9.20
CA LEU A 229 -8.38 13.66 -8.84
C LEU A 229 -9.60 12.72 -8.98
N ILE A 230 -10.81 13.20 -8.68
CA ILE A 230 -12.05 12.45 -8.95
C ILE A 230 -12.21 12.20 -10.46
N ASP A 231 -11.97 13.22 -11.28
CA ASP A 231 -12.09 13.10 -12.74
C ASP A 231 -11.02 12.18 -13.33
N VAL A 232 -9.79 12.20 -12.81
CA VAL A 232 -8.74 11.23 -13.13
C VAL A 232 -9.21 9.82 -12.82
N GLY A 233 -9.76 9.57 -11.61
CA GLY A 233 -10.28 8.25 -11.24
C GLY A 233 -11.40 7.76 -12.16
N LYS A 234 -12.33 8.64 -12.54
CA LYS A 234 -13.40 8.33 -13.51
C LYS A 234 -12.87 8.04 -14.90
N ALA A 235 -11.87 8.79 -15.36
CA ALA A 235 -11.22 8.55 -16.65
C ALA A 235 -10.47 7.22 -16.64
N LEU A 236 -9.78 6.90 -15.54
CA LEU A 236 -9.03 5.66 -15.35
C LEU A 236 -9.92 4.42 -15.50
N LEU A 237 -11.17 4.46 -15.04
CA LEU A 237 -12.14 3.39 -15.26
C LEU A 237 -12.35 3.05 -16.75
N LYS A 238 -12.28 4.05 -17.63
CA LYS A 238 -12.49 3.90 -19.08
C LYS A 238 -11.19 3.55 -19.83
N ARG A 239 -10.03 3.63 -19.19
CA ARG A 239 -8.75 3.21 -19.78
C ARG A 239 -8.69 1.68 -19.85
N GLN A 240 -7.97 1.19 -20.85
CA GLN A 240 -7.62 -0.22 -20.95
C GLN A 240 -6.79 -0.64 -19.73
N VAL A 241 -6.97 -1.88 -19.27
CA VAL A 241 -6.09 -2.44 -18.24
C VAL A 241 -4.65 -2.45 -18.74
N CYS A 242 -3.71 -2.14 -17.85
CA CYS A 242 -2.28 -2.23 -18.15
C CYS A 242 -1.66 -3.41 -17.42
N LYS A 243 -0.53 -3.88 -17.95
CA LYS A 243 0.39 -4.79 -17.29
C LYS A 243 1.79 -4.18 -17.28
N VAL A 244 2.55 -4.44 -16.23
CA VAL A 244 3.94 -4.00 -16.16
C VAL A 244 4.78 -4.79 -17.16
N ASN A 245 5.56 -4.07 -17.97
CA ASN A 245 6.62 -4.64 -18.77
C ASN A 245 7.81 -4.95 -17.85
N ILE A 246 8.17 -6.22 -17.72
CA ILE A 246 9.20 -6.68 -16.76
C ILE A 246 10.59 -6.12 -17.08
N GLU A 247 10.89 -5.87 -18.35
CA GLU A 247 12.20 -5.35 -18.77
C GLU A 247 12.31 -3.85 -18.54
N THR A 248 11.24 -3.10 -18.79
CA THR A 248 11.27 -1.62 -18.75
C THR A 248 10.68 -1.03 -17.47
N GLY A 249 9.92 -1.82 -16.70
CA GLY A 249 9.15 -1.38 -15.53
C GLY A 249 7.95 -0.50 -15.86
N LYS A 250 7.65 -0.26 -17.14
CA LYS A 250 6.54 0.61 -17.56
C LYS A 250 5.24 -0.16 -17.66
N ASN A 251 4.13 0.48 -17.33
CA ASN A 251 2.80 -0.06 -17.60
C ASN A 251 2.45 0.10 -19.08
N GLU A 252 2.09 -1.02 -19.70
CA GLU A 252 1.70 -1.10 -21.10
C GLU A 252 0.27 -1.67 -21.21
N PRO A 253 -0.54 -1.23 -22.19
CA PRO A 253 -1.89 -1.75 -22.38
C PRO A 253 -1.89 -3.28 -22.54
N ASP A 254 -2.74 -3.96 -21.77
CA ASP A 254 -2.94 -5.40 -21.87
C ASP A 254 -4.04 -5.69 -22.91
N LEU A 255 -3.61 -5.99 -24.13
CA LEU A 255 -4.49 -6.16 -25.29
C LEU A 255 -5.47 -7.35 -25.17
N GLU A 256 -5.24 -8.26 -24.21
CA GLU A 256 -6.10 -9.41 -23.93
C GLU A 256 -7.25 -9.08 -22.97
N ARG A 257 -7.21 -7.91 -22.33
CA ARG A 257 -8.18 -7.45 -21.33
C ARG A 257 -8.92 -6.21 -21.81
N GLY A 258 -10.10 -6.02 -21.21
CA GLY A 258 -10.94 -4.86 -21.45
C GLY A 258 -10.46 -3.62 -20.69
N THR A 259 -11.40 -2.74 -20.43
CA THR A 259 -11.22 -1.55 -19.58
C THR A 259 -11.12 -1.93 -18.10
N ASN A 260 -10.58 -1.00 -17.29
CA ASN A 260 -10.55 -1.15 -15.83
C ASN A 260 -11.96 -1.36 -15.24
N GLU A 261 -12.99 -0.70 -15.77
CA GLU A 261 -14.39 -0.86 -15.34
C GLU A 261 -14.93 -2.27 -15.60
N GLU A 262 -14.66 -2.83 -16.78
CA GLU A 262 -15.09 -4.18 -17.14
C GLU A 262 -14.40 -5.23 -16.28
N GLU A 263 -13.10 -5.07 -16.03
CA GLU A 263 -12.33 -5.99 -15.20
C GLU A 263 -12.69 -5.89 -13.71
N LEU A 264 -13.01 -4.69 -13.20
CA LEU A 264 -13.57 -4.53 -11.86
C LEU A 264 -14.95 -5.19 -11.74
N THR A 265 -15.79 -5.08 -12.77
CA THR A 265 -17.10 -5.75 -12.81
C THR A 265 -16.93 -7.28 -12.78
N HIS A 266 -15.97 -7.80 -13.55
CA HIS A 266 -15.59 -9.20 -13.50
C HIS A 266 -15.13 -9.62 -12.09
N PHE A 267 -14.21 -8.86 -11.49
CA PHE A 267 -13.69 -9.11 -10.14
C PHE A 267 -14.82 -9.14 -9.08
N ALA A 268 -15.73 -8.17 -9.15
CA ALA A 268 -16.88 -8.08 -8.25
C ALA A 268 -17.82 -9.29 -8.38
N ARG A 269 -18.05 -9.78 -9.60
CA ARG A 269 -18.83 -11.00 -9.86
C ARG A 269 -18.19 -12.21 -9.19
N VAL A 270 -16.90 -12.44 -9.40
CA VAL A 270 -16.17 -13.59 -8.82
C VAL A 270 -16.19 -13.53 -7.29
N LEU A 271 -15.96 -12.35 -6.69
CA LEU A 271 -16.05 -12.16 -5.24
C LEU A 271 -17.46 -12.48 -4.68
N SER A 272 -18.51 -12.09 -5.41
CA SER A 272 -19.90 -12.34 -5.04
C SER A 272 -20.24 -13.84 -5.10
N GLU A 273 -19.83 -14.52 -6.18
CA GLU A 273 -20.00 -15.95 -6.38
C GLU A 273 -19.27 -16.75 -5.29
N GLU A 274 -18.01 -16.41 -5.01
CA GLU A 274 -17.22 -17.05 -3.96
C GLU A 274 -17.84 -16.87 -2.58
N ARG A 275 -18.35 -15.67 -2.27
CA ARG A 275 -19.06 -15.42 -1.01
C ARG A 275 -20.32 -16.27 -0.90
N LYS A 276 -21.11 -16.39 -1.97
CA LYS A 276 -22.33 -17.22 -1.99
C LYS A 276 -21.98 -18.69 -1.76
N ALA A 277 -20.99 -19.22 -2.50
CA ALA A 277 -20.55 -20.60 -2.39
C ALA A 277 -20.11 -20.96 -0.97
N ARG A 278 -19.34 -20.09 -0.29
CA ARG A 278 -18.94 -20.31 1.11
C ARG A 278 -20.08 -20.21 2.11
N SER A 279 -21.12 -19.44 1.81
CA SER A 279 -22.29 -19.31 2.68
C SER A 279 -23.21 -20.53 2.55
N THR A 280 -23.25 -21.17 1.38
CA THR A 280 -24.04 -22.39 1.13
C THR A 280 -23.35 -23.68 1.57
N CYS A 281 -22.01 -23.71 1.65
CA CYS A 281 -21.26 -24.86 2.19
C CYS A 281 -21.05 -24.80 3.72
N GLY A 282 -21.64 -23.82 4.39
CA GLY A 282 -21.52 -23.59 5.84
C GLY A 282 -22.68 -24.13 6.68
N GLU A 283 -23.61 -24.89 6.08
CA GLU A 283 -24.64 -25.70 6.77
C GLU A 283 -24.25 -27.18 6.82
#